data_AF-A0A9E7HWS6-F1
#
_entry.id   AF-A0A9E7HWS6-F1
#
_cell.length_a   1.000
_cell.length_b   1.000
_cell.length_c   1.000
_cell.angle_alpha   90.00
_cell.angle_beta   90.00
_cell.angle_gamma   90.00
#
_symmetry.space_group_name_H-M   'P 1'
#
loop_
_entity.id
_entity.type
_entity.pdbx_description
1 polymer ?
#
loop_
_entity_poly.entity_id
_entity_poly.type
_entity_poly.pdbx_seq_one_letter_code
_entity_poly.pdbx_strand_id
1 'polypeptide(L)'
;MESQTIRHMIEDGCAESGIPLPNVTSRILAKVIEYCNKHVDASSKSSDDGATGSAAAEDLKAWDAEFVKVDQTTLFDLILV
;
A
#
# COMPACT_ATOMS: atom_id res chain seq x y z
N MET A 1 6.66 -4.71 -4.53
CA MET A 1 7.14 -3.63 -3.64
C MET A 1 6.42 -2.39 -4.12
N GLU A 2 5.49 -1.90 -3.31
CA GLU A 2 4.41 -1.05 -3.82
C GLU A 2 4.82 0.43 -3.93
N SER A 3 5.65 0.93 -3.02
CA SER A 3 6.19 2.29 -3.11
C SER A 3 7.44 2.33 -4.00
N GLN A 4 7.31 2.91 -5.19
CA GLN A 4 8.45 3.09 -6.10
C GLN A 4 9.47 4.09 -5.54
N THR A 5 9.04 5.14 -4.83
CA THR A 5 9.95 6.10 -4.20
C THR A 5 10.85 5.42 -3.17
N ILE A 6 10.27 4.61 -2.27
CA ILE A 6 11.04 3.85 -1.27
C ILE A 6 11.96 2.83 -1.96
N ARG A 7 11.48 2.16 -3.02
CA ARG A 7 12.30 1.24 -3.80
C ARG A 7 13.56 1.91 -4.34
N HIS A 8 13.44 3.06 -5.00
CA HIS A 8 14.60 3.78 -5.52
C HIS A 8 15.55 4.22 -4.40
N MET A 9 15.02 4.69 -3.26
CA MET A 9 15.86 5.04 -2.09
C MET A 9 16.69 3.86 -1.57
N ILE A 10 16.17 2.63 -1.65
CA ILE A 10 16.92 1.41 -1.30
C ILE A 10 17.94 1.08 -2.39
N GLU A 11 17.54 1.10 -3.66
CA GLU A 11 18.41 0.79 -4.81
C GLU A 11 19.61 1.77 -4.89
N ASP A 12 19.41 3.03 -4.52
CA ASP A 12 20.43 4.07 -4.45
C ASP A 12 21.30 4.01 -3.18
N GLY A 13 21.10 2.99 -2.31
CA GLY A 13 21.87 2.81 -1.07
C GLY A 13 21.58 3.86 0.02
N CYS A 14 20.51 4.65 -0.12
CA CYS A 14 20.15 5.75 0.79
C CYS A 14 19.29 5.30 1.99
N ALA A 15 19.17 3.99 2.24
CA ALA A 15 18.27 3.42 3.25
C ALA A 15 18.96 2.85 4.50
N GLU A 16 20.30 2.85 4.58
CA GLU A 16 21.05 2.21 5.67
C GLU A 16 20.73 2.79 7.07
N SER A 17 20.43 4.09 7.15
CA SER A 17 20.05 4.77 8.39
C SER A 17 18.53 4.96 8.56
N GLY A 18 17.74 4.31 7.69
CA GLY A 18 16.30 4.53 7.56
C GLY A 18 15.97 5.66 6.58
N ILE A 19 14.78 5.59 5.99
CA ILE A 19 14.29 6.59 5.03
C ILE A 19 13.46 7.63 5.77
N PRO A 20 13.87 8.91 5.81
CA PRO A 20 13.10 9.94 6.48
C PRO A 20 11.84 10.30 5.69
N LEU A 21 10.67 10.28 6.36
CA LEU A 21 9.38 10.66 5.80
C LEU A 21 8.77 11.82 6.61
N PRO A 22 9.28 13.06 6.45
CA PRO A 22 8.89 14.19 7.31
C PRO A 22 7.43 14.64 7.12
N ASN A 23 6.84 14.37 5.96
CA ASN A 23 5.48 14.80 5.62
C ASN A 23 4.42 13.73 5.89
N VAL A 24 4.81 12.59 6.47
CA VAL A 24 3.91 11.47 6.74
C VAL A 24 3.84 11.23 8.23
N THR A 25 2.65 11.34 8.81
CA THR A 25 2.47 11.02 10.23
C THR A 25 2.54 9.51 10.44
N SER A 26 2.88 9.07 11.67
CA SER A 26 2.92 7.63 12.01
C SER A 26 1.58 6.93 11.74
N ARG A 27 0.45 7.61 11.99
CA ARG A 27 -0.90 7.10 11.73
C ARG A 27 -1.13 6.85 10.24
N ILE A 28 -0.68 7.76 9.38
CA ILE A 28 -0.84 7.64 7.93
C ILE A 28 0.11 6.58 7.38
N LEU A 29 1.37 6.56 7.84
CA LEU A 29 2.34 5.55 7.45
C LEU A 29 1.84 4.13 7.79
N ALA A 30 1.22 3.93 8.96
CA ALA A 30 0.65 2.64 9.33
C ALA A 30 -0.43 2.18 8.33
N LYS A 31 -1.31 3.09 7.88
CA LYS A 31 -2.31 2.80 6.84
C LYS A 31 -1.70 2.51 5.48
N VAL A 32 -0.67 3.25 5.08
CA VAL A 32 0.06 2.99 3.83
C VAL A 32 0.70 1.60 3.85
N ILE A 33 1.32 1.20 4.97
CA ILE A 33 1.90 -0.13 5.14
C ILE A 33 0.82 -1.23 5.07
N GLU A 34 -0.32 -1.03 5.74
CA GLU A 34 -1.47 -1.94 5.66
C GLU A 34 -1.94 -2.14 4.22
N TYR A 35 -2.10 -1.04 3.48
CA TYR A 35 -2.46 -1.06 2.07
C TYR A 35 -1.45 -1.85 1.23
N CYS A 36 -0.16 -1.55 1.37
CA CYS A 36 0.89 -2.25 0.63
C CYS A 36 0.90 -3.77 0.91
N ASN A 37 0.79 -4.18 2.17
CA ASN A 37 0.79 -5.60 2.54
C ASN A 37 -0.41 -6.33 1.92
N LYS A 38 -1.61 -5.73 2.01
CA LYS A 38 -2.82 -6.32 1.42
C LYS A 38 -2.69 -6.53 -0.09
N HIS A 39 -2.08 -5.58 -0.79
CA HIS A 39 -1.92 -5.63 -2.26
C HIS A 39 -0.83 -6.62 -2.70
N VAL A 40 0.27 -6.72 -1.96
CA VAL A 40 1.29 -7.75 -2.19
C VAL A 40 0.68 -9.15 -2.01
N ASP A 41 -0.08 -9.36 -0.93
CA ASP A 41 -0.74 -10.62 -0.65
C ASP A 41 -1.74 -10.98 -1.76
N ALA A 42 -2.53 -10.02 -2.24
CA ALA A 42 -3.49 -10.25 -3.31
C ALA A 42 -2.82 -10.55 -4.65
N SER A 43 -1.73 -9.85 -4.98
CA SER A 43 -0.94 -10.09 -6.20
C SER A 43 -0.32 -11.49 -6.23
N SER A 44 0.21 -11.95 -5.09
CA SER A 44 0.79 -13.30 -4.98
C SER A 44 -0.25 -14.41 -5.21
N LYS A 45 -1.49 -14.22 -4.73
CA LYS A 45 -2.60 -15.18 -4.89
C LYS A 45 -3.19 -15.20 -6.31
N SER A 46 -2.99 -14.12 -7.07
CA SER A 46 -3.56 -13.97 -8.42
C SER A 46 -2.73 -14.68 -9.51
N SER A 47 -1.49 -15.05 -9.19
CA SER A 47 -0.54 -15.63 -10.16
C SER A 47 -0.62 -17.16 -10.27
N ASP A 48 -1.38 -17.83 -9.39
CA ASP A 48 -1.37 -19.29 -9.24
C ASP A 48 -2.56 -20.01 -9.91
N ASP A 49 -3.64 -19.31 -10.30
CA ASP A 49 -4.81 -19.95 -10.95
C ASP A 49 -5.61 -18.98 -11.85
N GLY A 50 -5.68 -19.28 -13.15
CA GLY A 50 -6.35 -18.46 -14.17
C GLY A 50 -7.88 -18.35 -14.06
N ALA A 51 -8.51 -19.04 -13.10
CA ALA A 51 -9.97 -19.02 -12.86
C ALA A 51 -10.38 -18.35 -11.53
N THR A 52 -9.49 -18.27 -10.54
CA THR A 52 -9.73 -17.64 -9.21
C THR A 52 -9.38 -16.16 -9.16
N GLY A 53 -8.70 -15.64 -10.19
CA GLY A 53 -8.30 -14.22 -10.26
C GLY A 53 -9.46 -13.22 -10.23
N SER A 54 -10.67 -13.59 -10.69
CA SER A 54 -11.82 -12.68 -10.67
C SER A 54 -12.40 -12.50 -9.26
N ALA A 55 -12.53 -13.59 -8.48
CA ALA A 55 -13.04 -13.53 -7.11
C ALA A 55 -12.08 -12.80 -6.18
N ALA A 56 -10.77 -13.09 -6.29
CA ALA A 56 -9.74 -12.40 -5.51
C ALA A 56 -9.67 -10.89 -5.84
N ALA A 57 -9.92 -10.52 -7.10
CA ALA A 57 -9.97 -9.12 -7.50
C ALA A 57 -11.22 -8.40 -6.94
N GLU A 58 -12.38 -9.05 -6.91
CA GLU A 58 -13.59 -8.47 -6.31
C GLU A 58 -13.45 -8.33 -4.78
N ASP A 59 -12.85 -9.31 -4.10
CA ASP A 59 -12.53 -9.23 -2.67
C ASP A 59 -11.55 -8.09 -2.35
N LEU A 60 -10.55 -7.88 -3.23
CA LEU A 60 -9.61 -6.76 -3.09
C LEU A 60 -10.32 -5.42 -3.26
N LYS A 61 -11.18 -5.27 -4.28
CA LYS A 61 -11.99 -4.06 -4.47
C LYS A 61 -12.91 -3.77 -3.30
N ALA A 62 -13.56 -4.79 -2.74
CA ALA A 62 -14.41 -4.64 -1.57
C ALA A 62 -13.61 -4.16 -0.35
N TRP A 63 -12.39 -4.70 -0.18
CA TRP A 63 -11.48 -4.24 0.86
C TRP A 63 -11.01 -2.80 0.63
N ASP A 64 -10.66 -2.42 -0.59
CA ASP A 64 -10.27 -1.04 -0.93
C ASP A 64 -11.39 -0.05 -0.61
N ALA A 65 -12.63 -0.40 -0.98
CA ALA A 65 -13.80 0.41 -0.70
C ALA A 65 -14.05 0.60 0.81
N GLU A 66 -13.68 -0.37 1.65
CA GLU A 66 -13.74 -0.24 3.11
C GLU A 66 -12.54 0.55 3.66
N PHE A 67 -11.34 0.29 3.13
CA PHE A 67 -10.10 0.94 3.57
C PHE A 67 -10.16 2.47 3.45
N VAL A 68 -10.78 2.97 2.37
CA VAL A 68 -10.95 4.42 2.14
C VAL A 68 -12.11 5.05 2.92
N LYS A 69 -12.90 4.28 3.69
CA LYS A 69 -13.93 4.82 4.60
C LYS A 69 -13.30 5.38 5.88
N VAL A 70 -12.55 6.45 5.70
CA VAL A 70 -11.92 7.23 6.76
C VAL A 70 -12.50 8.65 6.75
N ASP A 71 -12.16 9.45 7.75
CA ASP A 71 -12.50 10.87 7.74
C ASP A 71 -11.79 11.60 6.58
N GLN A 72 -12.35 12.74 6.17
CA GLN A 72 -11.87 13.48 5.00
C GLN A 72 -10.41 13.92 5.13
N THR A 73 -9.96 14.29 6.34
CA THR A 73 -8.57 14.70 6.57
C THR A 73 -7.63 13.52 6.34
N THR A 74 -7.93 12.36 6.93
CA THR A 74 -7.15 11.14 6.72
C THR A 74 -7.14 10.72 5.23
N LEU A 75 -8.26 10.88 4.52
CA LEU A 75 -8.33 10.58 3.08
C LEU A 75 -7.40 11.50 2.26
N PHE A 76 -7.39 12.80 2.54
CA PHE A 76 -6.48 13.73 1.88
C PHE A 76 -5.02 13.42 2.21
N ASP A 77 -4.71 13.12 3.47
CA ASP A 77 -3.36 12.72 3.86
C ASP A 77 -2.90 11.46 3.10
N LEU A 78 -3.79 10.47 2.89
CA LEU A 78 -3.46 9.27 2.11
C LEU A 78 -3.21 9.55 0.61
N ILE A 79 -3.88 10.55 0.04
CA ILE A 79 -3.73 10.94 -1.37
C ILE A 79 -2.43 11.72 -1.62
N LEU A 80 -1.96 12.47 -0.62
CA LEU A 80 -0.81 13.37 -0.75
C LEU A 80 0.56 12.68 -0.51
N VAL A 81 0.55 11.39 -0.14
CA VAL A 81 1.76 10.59 0.18
C VAL A 81 2.39 9.97 -1.06
#